data_AF-A0A9D5V3H0-F1
#
_entry.id   AF-A0A9D5V3H0-F1
#
_cell.length_a   1.000
_cell.length_b   1.000
_cell.length_c   1.000
_cell.angle_alpha   90.00
_cell.angle_beta   90.00
_cell.angle_gamma   90.00
#
_symmetry.space_group_name_H-M   'P 1'
#
loop_
_entity.id
_entity.type
_entity.pdbx_description
1 polymer ?
#
loop_
_entity_poly.entity_id
_entity_poly.type
_entity_poly.pdbx_seq_one_letter_code
_entity_poly.pdbx_strand_id
1 'polypeptide(L)' 'MNSKDLVKILLGDGWILRRVAGSHHRFKHPSKTGLVTVPHPKKDIKIGTVNSILKQAGLK' A
#
# COMPACT_ATOMS: atom_id res chain seq x y z
N MET A 1 10.60 7.15 -2.05
CA MET A 1 9.13 7.38 -1.96
C MET A 1 8.73 7.19 -0.52
N ASN A 2 7.92 8.10 0.03
CA ASN A 2 7.51 8.00 1.42
C ASN A 2 6.24 7.13 1.55
N SER A 3 5.97 6.61 2.75
CA SER A 3 4.76 5.80 3.00
C SER A 3 3.45 6.55 2.77
N LYS A 4 3.41 7.87 2.97
CA LYS A 4 2.20 8.70 2.75
C LYS A 4 1.86 8.78 1.25
N ASP A 5 2.85 8.93 0.39
CA ASP A 5 2.67 8.99 -1.06
C ASP A 5 2.13 7.65 -1.58
N LEU A 6 2.68 6.53 -1.08
CA LEU A 6 2.23 5.20 -1.45
C LEU A 6 0.79 4.94 -1.00
N VAL A 7 0.43 5.37 0.21
CA VAL A 7 -0.96 5.29 0.69
C VAL A 7 -1.89 6.17 -0.16
N LYS A 8 -1.49 7.38 -0.54
CA LYS A 8 -2.29 8.25 -1.43
C LYS A 8 -2.56 7.59 -2.79
N ILE A 9 -1.55 6.95 -3.38
CA ILE A 9 -1.70 6.23 -4.65
C ILE A 9 -2.71 5.09 -4.50
N LEU A 10 -2.58 4.29 -3.44
CA LEU A 10 -3.50 3.17 -3.17
C LEU A 10 -4.93 3.67 -2.95
N LEU A 11 -5.13 4.71 -2.14
CA LEU A 11 -6.45 5.31 -1.91
C LEU A 11 -7.05 5.86 -3.22
N GLY A 12 -6.24 6.51 -4.05
CA GLY A 12 -6.66 7.04 -5.36
C GLY A 12 -7.05 5.96 -6.38
N ASP A 13 -6.43 4.78 -6.31
CA ASP A 13 -6.81 3.61 -7.10
C ASP A 13 -8.07 2.90 -6.57
N GLY A 14 -8.55 3.26 -5.37
CA GLY A 14 -9.75 2.67 -4.75
C GLY A 14 -9.47 1.59 -3.70
N TRP A 15 -8.22 1.46 -3.24
CA TRP A 15 -7.89 0.61 -2.11
C TRP A 15 -8.39 1.23 -0.80
N ILE A 16 -8.93 0.39 0.09
CA ILE A 16 -9.52 0.81 1.36
C ILE A 16 -8.71 0.23 2.51
N LEU A 17 -8.37 1.06 3.49
CA LEU A 17 -7.69 0.60 4.71
C LEU A 17 -8.61 -0.32 5.50
N ARG A 18 -8.22 -1.59 5.66
CA ARG A 18 -9.02 -2.62 6.31
C ARG A 18 -8.58 -2.91 7.74
N ARG A 19 -7.27 -2.91 8.00
CA ARG A 19 -6.71 -3.19 9.33
C ARG A 19 -5.36 -2.51 9.48
N VAL A 20 -5.08 -2.02 10.68
CA VAL A 20 -3.75 -1.57 11.09
C VAL A 20 -3.27 -2.46 12.23
N ALA A 21 -2.02 -2.93 12.14
CA ALA A 21 -1.34 -3.67 13.19
C ALA A 21 0.05 -3.07 13.37
N GLY A 22 0.19 -2.20 14.38
CA GLY A 22 1.40 -1.40 14.59
C GLY A 22 1.72 -0.58 13.34
N SER A 23 2.93 -0.75 12.80
CA SER A 23 3.37 -0.07 11.58
C SER A 23 2.87 -0.70 10.28
N HIS A 24 2.08 -1.78 10.32
CA HIS A 24 1.60 -2.46 9.10
C HIS A 24 0.15 -2.09 8.81
N HIS A 25 -0.05 -1.37 7.70
CA HIS A 25 -1.36 -0.95 7.23
C HIS A 25 -1.81 -1.88 6.09
N ARG A 26 -2.90 -2.60 6.29
CA ARG A 26 -3.44 -3.57 5.33
C ARG A 26 -4.61 -2.97 4.57
N PHE A 27 -4.50 -2.93 3.26
CA PHE A 27 -5.47 -2.39 2.33
C PHE A 27 -6.17 -3.52 1.57
N LYS A 28 -7.46 -3.33 1.29
CA LYS A 28 -8.29 -4.23 0.49
C LYS A 28 -8.93 -3.44 -0.64
N HIS A 29 -8.94 -3.98 -1.85
CA HIS A 29 -9.70 -3.42 -2.96
C HIS A 29 -11.08 -4.09 -3.05
N PRO A 30 -12.16 -3.36 -3.40
CA PRO A 30 -13.48 -3.97 -3.59
C PRO A 30 -13.53 -4.90 -4.82
N SER A 31 -12.83 -4.56 -5.91
CA SER A 31 -12.83 -5.35 -7.15
C SER A 31 -11.55 -6.14 -7.44
N LYS A 32 -10.40 -5.76 -6.87
CA LYS A 32 -9.12 -6.46 -7.12
C LYS A 32 -8.91 -7.49 -6.00
N THR A 33 -8.59 -8.71 -6.39
CA THR A 33 -8.32 -9.79 -5.43
C THR A 33 -6.96 -9.59 -4.78
N GLY A 34 -6.93 -9.53 -3.46
CA GLY A 34 -5.69 -9.46 -2.69
C GLY A 34 -5.77 -8.54 -1.49
N LEU A 35 -4.68 -8.54 -0.72
CA LEU A 35 -4.45 -7.61 0.39
C LEU A 35 -3.07 -7.00 0.21
N VAL A 36 -3.00 -5.69 0.16
CA VAL A 36 -1.73 -4.95 0.08
C VAL A 36 -1.33 -4.51 1.48
N THR A 37 -0.08 -4.74 1.86
CA THR A 37 0.42 -4.32 3.18
C THR A 37 1.49 -3.24 3.01
N VAL A 38 1.26 -2.07 3.59
CA VAL A 38 2.17 -0.93 3.55
C VAL A 38 2.75 -0.69 4.94
N PRO A 39 4.09 -0.62 5.08
CA PRO A 39 4.72 -0.17 6.30
C PRO A 39 4.54 1.36 6.46
N HIS A 40 3.74 1.78 7.42
CA HIS A 40 3.45 3.17 7.75
C HIS A 40 3.39 3.37 9.28
N PRO A 41 4.00 4.43 9.85
CA PRO A 41 4.71 5.52 9.17
C PRO A 41 6.17 5.18 8.84
N LYS A 42 6.57 5.45 7.59
CA LYS A 42 7.96 5.34 7.13
C LYS A 42 8.31 6.47 6.17
N LYS A 43 9.40 7.19 6.45
CA LYS A 43 9.85 8.34 5.64
C LYS A 43 10.44 7.90 4.31
N ASP A 44 11.20 6.80 4.31
CA ASP A 44 11.80 6.25 3.11
C ASP A 44 11.55 4.75 2.98
N ILE A 45 10.84 4.38 1.92
CA ILE A 45 10.59 2.99 1.56
C ILE A 45 11.53 2.65 0.39
N LYS A 46 12.34 1.59 0.57
CA LYS A 46 13.23 1.07 -0.47
C LYS A 46 12.45 0.83 -1.76
N ILE A 47 13.03 1.19 -2.90
CA ILE A 47 12.36 1.13 -4.20
C ILE A 47 11.87 -0.27 -4.56
N GLY A 48 12.59 -1.32 -4.15
CA GLY A 48 12.16 -2.71 -4.32
C GLY A 48 10.86 -3.03 -3.56
N THR A 49 10.71 -2.52 -2.34
CA THR A 49 9.48 -2.67 -1.55
C THR A 49 8.33 -1.89 -2.17
N VAL A 50 8.57 -0.67 -2.65
CA VAL A 50 7.56 0.12 -3.37
C VAL A 50 7.08 -0.62 -4.62
N ASN A 51 8.01 -1.11 -5.45
CA ASN A 51 7.68 -1.85 -6.67
C ASN A 51 6.92 -3.14 -6.37
N SER A 52 7.30 -3.87 -5.31
CA SER A 52 6.59 -5.07 -4.88
C SER A 52 5.15 -4.76 -4.46
N ILE A 53 4.95 -3.67 -3.71
CA ILE A 53 3.62 -3.21 -3.29
C ILE A 53 2.77 -2.78 -4.50
N LEU A 54 3.33 -2.01 -5.43
CA LEU A 54 2.61 -1.57 -6.63
C LEU A 54 2.23 -2.74 -7.54
N LYS A 55 3.13 -3.73 -7.67
CA LYS A 55 2.85 -4.97 -8.41
C LYS A 55 1.72 -5.77 -7.74
N GLN A 56 1.74 -5.88 -6.41
CA GLN A 56 0.64 -6.51 -5.66
C GLN A 56 -0.68 -5.75 -5.80
N ALA A 57 -0.62 -4.42 -5.96
CA ALA A 57 -1.78 -3.57 -6.17
C ALA A 57 -2.31 -3.58 -7.63
N GLY A 58 -1.59 -4.23 -8.56
CA GLY A 58 -1.91 -4.22 -9.99
C GLY A 58 -1.72 -2.85 -10.63
N LEU A 59 -0.80 -2.04 -10.10
CA LEU A 59 -0.47 -0.69 -10.57
C LEU A 59 0.86 -0.65 -11.35
N LYS A 60 1.53 -1.80 -11.48
CA LYS A 60 2.78 -2.01 -12.22
C LYS A 60 2.90 -3.46 -12.63
#